data_AF-A0A0B2APV5-F1
#
_entry.id   AF-A0A0B2APV5-F1
#
_cell.length_a   1.000
_cell.length_b   1.000
_cell.length_c   1.000
_cell.angle_alpha   90.00
_cell.angle_beta   90.00
_cell.angle_gamma   90.00
#
_symmetry.space_group_name_H-M   'P 1'
#
loop_
_entity.id
_entity.type
_entity.pdbx_description
1 polymer ?
#
loop_
_entity_poly.entity_id
_entity_poly.type
_entity_poly.pdbx_seq_one_letter_code
_entity_poly.pdbx_strand_id
1 'polypeptide(L)'
;MLGVAALVVWLLVTPAFIYFWPRITVNGYKRAILKRGFGDGPIPVNTLYAAPTTSSPSVGTGSLLATGTNDVLYIGGWLDLREGPQVLHVPDTAGRYYSLQFTSPSDSANFAYVGKRTTGTGAGEFLLIGPRWKGQVPNGMRLISSPSNSALVIGRVFVESEADLPAAYALARRIQLSPLNRQ
;
A
#
# COMPACT_ATOMS: atom_id res chain seq x y z
N MET A 1 -34.17 -15.82 28.76
CA MET A 1 -32.84 -16.17 28.23
C MET A 1 -32.51 -15.49 26.91
N LEU A 2 -33.41 -15.49 25.90
CA LEU A 2 -33.17 -14.83 24.60
C LEU A 2 -32.87 -13.32 24.67
N GLY A 3 -33.60 -12.56 25.50
CA GLY A 3 -33.39 -11.11 25.64
C GLY A 3 -32.03 -10.71 26.21
N VAL A 4 -31.51 -11.47 27.18
CA VAL A 4 -30.17 -11.22 27.76
C VAL A 4 -29.07 -11.54 26.76
N ALA A 5 -29.21 -12.63 25.99
CA ALA A 5 -28.28 -12.97 24.93
C ALA A 5 -28.27 -11.90 23.81
N ALA A 6 -29.44 -11.42 23.40
CA ALA A 6 -29.55 -10.33 22.42
C ALA A 6 -28.87 -9.04 22.91
N LEU A 7 -29.05 -8.70 24.20
CA LEU A 7 -28.42 -7.52 24.82
C LEU A 7 -26.91 -7.65 24.91
N VAL A 8 -26.38 -8.83 25.26
CA VAL A 8 -24.93 -9.12 25.26
C VAL A 8 -24.34 -9.00 23.86
N VAL A 9 -25.01 -9.56 22.84
CA VAL A 9 -24.57 -9.41 21.45
C VAL A 9 -24.56 -7.95 21.03
N TRP A 10 -25.62 -7.20 21.32
CA TRP A 10 -25.72 -5.79 20.93
C TRP A 10 -24.74 -4.87 21.66
N LEU A 11 -24.53 -5.06 22.97
CA LEU A 11 -23.69 -4.17 23.78
C LEU A 11 -22.21 -4.52 23.78
N LEU A 12 -21.84 -5.78 23.57
CA LEU A 12 -20.45 -6.22 23.64
C LEU A 12 -19.92 -6.71 22.30
N VAL A 13 -20.67 -7.56 21.60
CA VAL A 13 -20.18 -8.18 20.36
C VAL A 13 -20.16 -7.16 19.22
N THR A 14 -21.21 -6.36 19.02
CA THR A 14 -21.25 -5.37 17.93
C THR A 14 -20.17 -4.28 18.08
N PRO A 15 -19.98 -3.62 19.24
CA PRO A 15 -18.92 -2.61 19.38
C PRO A 15 -17.52 -3.22 19.26
N ALA A 16 -17.30 -4.42 19.80
CA ALA A 16 -16.02 -5.11 19.62
C ALA A 16 -15.77 -5.42 18.15
N PHE A 17 -16.75 -5.94 17.41
CA PHE A 17 -16.62 -6.22 16.00
C PHE A 17 -16.30 -4.95 15.19
N ILE A 18 -17.00 -3.84 15.44
CA ILE A 18 -16.72 -2.55 14.78
C ILE A 18 -15.31 -2.07 15.11
N TYR A 19 -14.89 -2.19 16.37
CA TYR A 19 -13.54 -1.81 16.81
C TYR A 19 -12.44 -2.64 16.15
N PHE A 20 -12.65 -3.95 15.98
CA PHE A 20 -11.67 -4.85 15.35
C PHE A 20 -11.77 -4.92 13.83
N TRP A 21 -12.86 -4.46 13.23
CA TRP A 21 -13.10 -4.50 11.78
C TRP A 21 -11.92 -3.94 10.96
N PRO A 22 -11.35 -2.76 11.28
CA PRO A 22 -10.20 -2.23 10.54
C PRO A 22 -9.01 -3.20 10.51
N ARG A 23 -8.67 -3.81 11.66
CA ARG A 23 -7.60 -4.80 11.78
C ARG A 23 -7.88 -6.06 10.96
N ILE A 24 -9.13 -6.53 10.97
CA ILE A 24 -9.56 -7.69 10.19
C ILE A 24 -9.38 -7.40 8.69
N THR A 25 -9.80 -6.21 8.24
CA THR A 25 -9.70 -5.79 6.84
C THR A 25 -8.25 -5.70 6.37
N VAL A 26 -7.36 -5.00 7.09
CA VAL A 26 -5.96 -4.85 6.65
C VAL A 26 -5.20 -6.18 6.69
N ASN A 27 -5.47 -7.05 7.67
CA ASN A 27 -4.93 -8.41 7.66
C ASN A 27 -5.53 -9.30 6.56
N GLY A 28 -6.75 -9.00 6.12
CA GLY A 28 -7.34 -9.53 4.88
C GLY A 28 -6.52 -9.13 3.66
N TYR A 29 -6.20 -7.84 3.51
CA TYR A 29 -5.32 -7.34 2.44
C TYR A 29 -3.93 -7.98 2.48
N LYS A 30 -3.32 -8.12 3.67
CA LYS A 30 -2.05 -8.85 3.81
C LYS A 30 -2.14 -10.24 3.18
N ARG A 31 -3.17 -11.01 3.52
CA ARG A 31 -3.36 -12.37 2.98
C ARG A 31 -3.61 -12.34 1.48
N ALA A 32 -4.40 -11.38 0.98
CA ALA A 32 -4.65 -11.23 -0.44
C ALA A 32 -3.37 -10.93 -1.22
N ILE A 33 -2.61 -9.91 -0.81
CA ILE A 33 -1.34 -9.50 -1.43
C ILE A 33 -0.32 -10.64 -1.41
N LEU A 34 -0.08 -11.24 -0.25
CA LEU A 34 0.98 -12.23 -0.08
C LEU A 34 0.64 -13.61 -0.66
N LYS A 35 -0.64 -13.91 -0.96
CA LYS A 35 -1.04 -15.22 -1.52
C LYS A 35 -1.53 -15.16 -2.95
N ARG A 36 -2.21 -14.08 -3.35
CA ARG A 36 -2.91 -13.94 -4.63
C ARG A 36 -2.48 -12.73 -5.45
N GLY A 37 -1.93 -11.70 -4.80
CA GLY A 37 -1.62 -10.41 -5.42
C GLY A 37 -2.86 -9.78 -6.04
N PHE A 38 -2.70 -9.18 -7.23
CA PHE A 38 -3.80 -8.62 -8.01
C PHE A 38 -4.42 -9.59 -9.02
N GLY A 39 -4.03 -10.87 -9.00
CA GLY A 39 -4.47 -11.90 -9.95
C GLY A 39 -3.31 -12.67 -10.58
N ASP A 40 -2.11 -12.09 -10.58
CA ASP A 40 -0.91 -12.64 -11.23
C ASP A 40 0.02 -13.41 -10.28
N GLY A 41 -0.45 -13.71 -9.06
CA GLY A 41 0.29 -14.47 -8.07
C GLY A 41 0.73 -13.65 -6.84
N PRO A 42 1.40 -14.30 -5.88
CA PRO A 42 1.79 -13.68 -4.62
C PRO A 42 2.81 -12.56 -4.82
N ILE A 43 2.63 -11.45 -4.11
CA ILE A 43 3.58 -10.34 -4.07
C ILE A 43 4.48 -10.53 -2.84
N PRO A 44 5.80 -10.74 -2.99
CA PRO A 44 6.70 -10.90 -1.85
C PRO A 44 6.72 -9.66 -0.93
N VAL A 45 7.01 -9.88 0.35
CA VAL A 45 7.24 -8.77 1.29
C VAL A 45 8.37 -7.87 0.81
N ASN A 46 8.28 -6.57 1.09
CA ASN A 46 9.26 -5.56 0.65
C ASN A 46 9.46 -5.50 -0.87
N THR A 47 8.44 -5.88 -1.64
CA THR A 47 8.36 -5.64 -3.07
C THR A 47 7.05 -4.93 -3.40
N LEU A 48 7.04 -4.19 -4.51
CA LEU A 48 5.86 -3.53 -5.04
C LEU A 48 5.52 -4.14 -6.39
N TYR A 49 4.24 -4.44 -6.58
CA TYR A 49 3.70 -4.90 -7.86
C TYR A 49 2.80 -3.83 -8.45
N ALA A 50 3.05 -3.45 -9.71
CA ALA A 50 2.15 -2.63 -10.50
C ALA A 50 1.24 -3.53 -11.32
N ALA A 51 -0.08 -3.34 -11.25
CA ALA A 51 -1.01 -4.03 -12.13
C ALA A 51 -0.82 -3.56 -13.58
N PRO A 52 -0.80 -4.47 -14.58
CA PRO A 52 -0.62 -4.11 -15.98
C PRO A 52 -1.87 -3.48 -16.60
N THR A 53 -3.03 -3.67 -15.98
CA THR A 53 -4.32 -3.17 -16.43
C THR A 53 -4.99 -2.33 -15.34
N THR A 54 -5.87 -1.43 -15.76
CA THR A 54 -6.71 -0.68 -14.83
C THR A 54 -7.75 -1.58 -14.18
N SER A 55 -8.36 -1.10 -13.10
CA SER A 55 -9.49 -1.79 -12.49
C SER A 55 -10.61 -2.00 -13.50
N SER A 56 -11.22 -3.18 -13.45
CA SER A 56 -12.46 -3.47 -14.18
C SER A 56 -13.34 -4.41 -13.34
N PRO A 57 -14.66 -4.21 -13.34
CA PRO A 57 -15.61 -5.14 -12.71
C PRO A 57 -15.55 -6.56 -13.30
N SER A 58 -14.99 -6.72 -14.51
CA SER A 58 -14.80 -8.02 -15.16
C SER A 58 -13.53 -8.77 -14.71
N VAL A 59 -12.66 -8.13 -13.91
CA VAL A 59 -11.51 -8.83 -13.34
C VAL A 59 -12.02 -9.90 -12.37
N GLY A 60 -11.45 -11.11 -12.44
CA GLY A 60 -11.95 -12.30 -11.76
C GLY A 60 -12.25 -12.12 -10.26
N THR A 61 -13.28 -12.81 -9.79
CA THR A 61 -13.78 -12.79 -8.41
C THR A 61 -12.64 -13.06 -7.41
N GLY A 62 -12.25 -12.02 -6.66
CA GLY A 62 -11.18 -12.10 -5.66
C GLY A 62 -9.92 -11.27 -5.96
N SER A 63 -9.85 -10.59 -7.11
CA SER A 63 -8.83 -9.56 -7.36
C SER A 63 -9.13 -8.27 -6.61
N LEU A 64 -8.09 -7.63 -6.07
CA LEU A 64 -8.19 -6.30 -5.46
C LEU A 64 -8.57 -5.22 -6.49
N LEU A 65 -8.40 -5.49 -7.79
CA LEU A 65 -8.77 -4.58 -8.88
C LEU A 65 -10.28 -4.50 -9.12
N ALA A 66 -11.08 -5.46 -8.63
CA ALA A 66 -12.52 -5.50 -8.88
C ALA A 66 -13.31 -4.33 -8.25
N THR A 67 -12.70 -3.55 -7.36
CA THR A 67 -13.35 -2.46 -6.61
C THR A 67 -12.75 -1.07 -6.87
N GLY A 68 -11.79 -0.96 -7.80
CA GLY A 68 -11.07 0.28 -8.07
C GLY A 68 -11.70 1.14 -9.17
N THR A 69 -11.03 2.25 -9.48
CA THR A 69 -11.41 3.19 -10.54
C THR A 69 -10.69 2.83 -11.85
N ASN A 70 -11.37 3.03 -12.98
CA ASN A 70 -10.90 2.57 -14.29
C ASN A 70 -9.78 3.45 -14.90
N ASP A 71 -9.44 4.55 -14.24
CA ASP A 71 -8.52 5.61 -14.68
C ASP A 71 -7.13 5.54 -14.02
N VAL A 72 -6.89 4.54 -13.17
CA VAL A 72 -5.60 4.36 -12.49
C VAL A 72 -5.08 2.93 -12.59
N LEU A 73 -3.77 2.82 -12.69
CA LEU A 73 -3.05 1.59 -12.38
C LEU A 73 -2.81 1.51 -10.88
N TYR A 74 -3.13 0.36 -10.31
CA TYR A 74 -2.83 0.09 -8.90
C TYR A 74 -1.42 -0.46 -8.73
N ILE A 75 -0.76 0.02 -7.69
CA ILE A 75 0.45 -0.59 -7.14
C ILE A 75 0.08 -1.16 -5.79
N GLY A 76 0.58 -2.34 -5.44
CA GLY A 76 0.35 -2.93 -4.13
C GLY A 76 1.58 -3.65 -3.61
N GLY A 77 1.73 -3.63 -2.31
CA GLY A 77 2.76 -4.38 -1.62
C GLY A 77 2.55 -4.41 -0.12
N TRP A 78 3.31 -5.27 0.53
CA TRP A 78 3.37 -5.37 1.98
C TRP A 78 4.77 -5.05 2.46
N LEU A 79 4.89 -4.01 3.28
CA LEU A 79 6.14 -3.59 3.90
C LEU A 79 6.35 -4.34 5.22
N ASP A 80 7.57 -4.81 5.44
CA ASP A 80 8.06 -5.42 6.68
C ASP A 80 9.43 -4.83 7.05
N LEU A 81 9.45 -4.09 8.16
CA LEU A 81 10.58 -3.31 8.63
C LEU A 81 11.31 -3.98 9.80
N ARG A 82 10.97 -5.23 10.13
CA ARG A 82 11.60 -5.98 11.23
C ARG A 82 13.10 -6.20 11.00
N GLU A 83 13.48 -6.51 9.77
CA GLU A 83 14.86 -6.76 9.36
C GLU A 83 15.64 -5.48 9.00
N GLY A 84 15.00 -4.31 9.13
CA GLY A 84 15.62 -3.01 8.90
C GLY A 84 14.86 -2.11 7.93
N PRO A 85 15.38 -0.89 7.69
CA PRO A 85 14.75 0.09 6.81
C PRO A 85 14.65 -0.37 5.36
N GLN A 86 13.61 0.12 4.69
CA GLN A 86 13.49 0.04 3.24
C GLN A 86 13.61 1.42 2.63
N VAL A 87 14.23 1.52 1.47
CA VAL A 87 14.28 2.71 0.63
C VAL A 87 13.23 2.55 -0.46
N LEU A 88 12.34 3.54 -0.57
CA LEU A 88 11.40 3.67 -1.66
C LEU A 88 11.99 4.61 -2.70
N HIS A 89 12.25 4.08 -3.88
CA HIS A 89 12.57 4.86 -5.07
C HIS A 89 11.29 5.24 -5.81
N VAL A 90 11.17 6.53 -6.13
CA VAL A 90 10.14 7.06 -7.04
C VAL A 90 10.83 7.78 -8.19
N PRO A 91 10.56 7.40 -9.46
CA PRO A 91 11.12 8.11 -10.61
C PRO A 91 10.44 9.47 -10.80
N ASP A 92 11.05 10.34 -11.61
CA ASP A 92 10.35 11.54 -12.10
C ASP A 92 9.12 11.12 -12.91
N THR A 93 7.96 11.64 -12.53
CA THR A 93 6.68 11.34 -13.16
C THR A 93 6.31 12.34 -14.27
N ALA A 94 7.16 13.32 -14.56
CA ALA A 94 6.95 14.35 -15.57
C ALA A 94 5.57 15.03 -15.45
N GLY A 95 5.14 15.30 -14.21
CA GLY A 95 3.85 15.91 -13.92
C GLY A 95 2.67 14.94 -13.81
N ARG A 96 2.83 13.66 -14.19
CA ARG A 96 1.77 12.64 -14.08
C ARG A 96 1.32 12.46 -12.63
N TYR A 97 0.02 12.32 -12.43
CA TYR A 97 -0.53 12.02 -11.11
C TYR A 97 -0.12 10.63 -10.64
N TYR A 98 0.43 10.58 -9.43
CA TYR A 98 0.64 9.36 -8.68
C TYR A 98 0.44 9.62 -7.18
N SER A 99 0.13 8.55 -6.45
CA SER A 99 0.07 8.55 -5.00
C SER A 99 0.38 7.17 -4.45
N LEU A 100 1.23 7.07 -3.44
CA LEU A 100 1.52 5.90 -2.62
C LEU A 100 1.03 6.20 -1.21
N GLN A 101 0.08 5.40 -0.75
CA GLN A 101 -0.53 5.46 0.57
C GLN A 101 0.09 4.38 1.46
N PHE A 102 0.46 4.77 2.68
CA PHE A 102 0.99 3.86 3.69
C PHE A 102 0.01 3.75 4.85
N THR A 103 -0.51 2.55 5.06
CA THR A 103 -1.56 2.27 6.05
C THR A 103 -1.04 1.33 7.13
N SER A 104 -1.26 1.71 8.39
CA SER A 104 -0.88 0.90 9.54
C SER A 104 -1.84 -0.28 9.72
N PRO A 105 -1.36 -1.53 9.88
CA PRO A 105 -2.22 -2.68 10.15
C PRO A 105 -2.86 -2.69 11.55
N SER A 106 -2.37 -1.88 12.49
CA SER A 106 -2.86 -1.85 13.88
C SER A 106 -4.18 -1.12 14.05
N ASP A 107 -4.41 -0.09 13.26
CA ASP A 107 -5.52 0.86 13.43
C ASP A 107 -6.12 1.31 12.08
N SER A 108 -5.56 0.83 10.97
CA SER A 108 -5.92 1.22 9.60
C SER A 108 -5.76 2.70 9.31
N ALA A 109 -5.02 3.43 10.14
CA ALA A 109 -4.70 4.82 9.88
C ALA A 109 -3.65 4.93 8.77
N ASN A 110 -3.87 5.88 7.86
CA ASN A 110 -2.87 6.27 6.89
C ASN A 110 -1.87 7.18 7.58
N PHE A 111 -0.60 6.78 7.65
CA PHE A 111 0.43 7.54 8.35
C PHE A 111 1.36 8.32 7.42
N ALA A 112 1.38 7.99 6.12
CA ALA A 112 2.17 8.71 5.14
C ALA A 112 1.58 8.64 3.73
N TYR A 113 1.95 9.64 2.92
CA TYR A 113 1.67 9.70 1.49
C TYR A 113 2.89 10.21 0.72
N VAL A 114 3.26 9.52 -0.35
CA VAL A 114 4.23 9.98 -1.35
C VAL A 114 3.51 10.15 -2.67
N GLY A 115 3.59 11.31 -3.31
CA GLY A 115 2.76 11.59 -4.47
C GLY A 115 2.82 13.04 -4.93
N LYS A 116 2.24 13.30 -6.10
CA LYS A 116 2.17 14.64 -6.72
C LYS A 116 1.76 15.74 -5.75
N ARG A 117 0.81 15.46 -4.84
CA ARG A 117 0.26 16.43 -3.88
C ARG A 117 1.12 16.64 -2.62
N THR A 118 1.91 15.66 -2.19
CA THR A 118 2.62 15.71 -0.90
C THR A 118 4.14 15.80 -1.04
N THR A 119 4.67 15.28 -2.14
CA THR A 119 6.12 15.20 -2.38
C THR A 119 6.53 15.74 -3.74
N GLY A 120 5.58 16.12 -4.60
CA GLY A 120 5.84 16.58 -5.96
C GLY A 120 6.02 15.42 -6.94
N THR A 121 6.48 15.74 -8.14
CA THR A 121 6.61 14.80 -9.26
C THR A 121 8.03 14.47 -9.66
N GLY A 122 9.03 15.19 -9.15
CA GLY A 122 10.43 14.87 -9.39
C GLY A 122 10.83 13.54 -8.75
N ALA A 123 11.95 12.98 -9.20
CA ALA A 123 12.52 11.77 -8.62
C ALA A 123 12.83 11.96 -7.13
N GLY A 124 12.66 10.90 -6.34
CA GLY A 124 12.88 10.97 -4.89
C GLY A 124 13.16 9.62 -4.26
N GLU A 125 13.98 9.67 -3.20
CA GLU A 125 14.30 8.55 -2.33
C GLU A 125 13.67 8.77 -0.96
N PHE A 126 12.94 7.77 -0.46
CA PHE A 126 12.27 7.84 0.84
C PHE A 126 12.70 6.70 1.73
N LEU A 127 13.28 7.01 2.89
CA LEU A 127 13.69 6.00 3.87
C LEU A 127 12.50 5.66 4.78
N LEU A 128 11.99 4.44 4.66
CA LEU A 128 10.95 3.87 5.51
C LEU A 128 11.58 3.16 6.71
N ILE A 129 11.26 3.62 7.92
CA ILE A 129 11.82 3.05 9.16
C ILE A 129 10.74 2.49 10.08
N GLY A 130 11.07 1.43 10.80
CA GLY A 130 10.25 0.90 11.88
C GLY A 130 10.45 1.69 13.18
N PRO A 131 9.53 1.59 14.15
CA PRO A 131 9.50 2.40 15.38
C PRO A 131 10.73 2.23 16.29
N ARG A 132 11.53 1.18 16.09
CA ARG A 132 12.72 0.89 16.92
C ARG A 132 14.05 1.19 16.23
N TRP A 133 14.02 1.67 14.98
CA TRP A 133 15.24 1.97 14.25
C TRP A 133 15.91 3.23 14.80
N LYS A 134 17.24 3.20 14.96
CA LYS A 134 18.06 4.27 15.55
C LYS A 134 19.26 4.68 14.69
N GLY A 135 19.25 4.30 13.41
CA GLY A 135 20.33 4.65 12.49
C GLY A 135 20.27 6.11 12.05
N GLN A 136 21.19 6.48 11.16
CA GLN A 136 21.19 7.79 10.51
C GLN A 136 20.50 7.71 9.15
N VAL A 137 19.77 8.76 8.81
CA VAL A 137 19.15 8.89 7.48
C VAL A 137 20.25 9.30 6.49
N PRO A 138 20.50 8.53 5.41
CA PRO A 138 21.47 8.95 4.41
C PRO A 138 21.10 10.29 3.78
N ASN A 139 22.13 11.04 3.36
CA ASN A 139 21.95 12.34 2.72
C ASN A 139 21.06 12.25 1.48
N GLY A 140 20.14 13.20 1.33
CA GLY A 140 19.23 13.28 0.18
C GLY A 140 17.97 12.43 0.29
N MET A 141 17.85 11.55 1.30
CA MET A 141 16.64 10.75 1.51
C MET A 141 15.64 11.47 2.42
N ARG A 142 14.34 11.33 2.12
CA ARG A 142 13.25 11.83 2.97
C ARG A 142 12.79 10.73 3.91
N LEU A 143 12.77 11.01 5.22
CA LEU A 143 12.36 10.03 6.23
C LEU A 143 10.85 9.82 6.27
N ILE A 144 10.41 8.57 6.33
CA ILE A 144 9.03 8.16 6.64
C ILE A 144 9.08 7.21 7.84
N SER A 145 8.57 7.67 8.98
CA SER A 145 8.50 6.87 10.20
C SER A 145 7.19 6.09 10.25
N SER A 146 7.28 4.76 10.23
CA SER A 146 6.11 3.90 10.38
C SER A 146 5.78 3.71 11.87
N PRO A 147 4.50 3.83 12.29
CA PRO A 147 4.09 3.57 13.66
C PRO A 147 4.22 2.08 14.05
N SER A 148 4.40 1.19 13.07
CA SER A 148 4.59 -0.25 13.30
C SER A 148 5.65 -0.85 12.35
N ASN A 149 6.06 -2.09 12.60
CA ASN A 149 7.01 -2.79 11.73
C ASN A 149 6.40 -3.30 10.41
N SER A 150 5.11 -3.06 10.15
CA SER A 150 4.50 -3.45 8.89
C SER A 150 3.60 -2.35 8.36
N ALA A 151 3.49 -2.26 7.05
CA ALA A 151 2.57 -1.34 6.41
C ALA A 151 1.97 -1.96 5.16
N LEU A 152 0.69 -1.70 4.94
CA LEU A 152 0.08 -1.87 3.63
C LEU A 152 0.48 -0.69 2.76
N VAL A 153 0.97 -0.97 1.56
CA VAL A 153 1.29 0.06 0.56
C VAL A 153 0.33 -0.08 -0.61
N ILE A 154 -0.43 0.97 -0.90
CA ILE A 154 -1.31 1.05 -2.07
C ILE A 154 -0.93 2.28 -2.88
N GLY A 155 -0.47 2.05 -4.10
CA GLY A 155 -0.19 3.09 -5.08
C GLY A 155 -1.25 3.21 -6.15
N ARG A 156 -1.33 4.38 -6.74
CA ARG A 156 -2.18 4.73 -7.88
C ARG A 156 -1.37 5.57 -8.84
N VAL A 157 -1.41 5.25 -10.13
CA VAL A 157 -0.81 6.04 -11.22
C VAL A 157 -1.91 6.32 -12.23
N PHE A 158 -2.11 7.60 -12.58
CA PHE A 158 -3.15 7.98 -13.52
C PHE A 158 -2.84 7.52 -14.94
N VAL A 159 -3.90 7.08 -15.63
CA VAL A 159 -3.92 6.68 -17.04
C VAL A 159 -4.86 7.61 -17.76
N GLU A 160 -4.35 8.42 -18.68
CA GLU A 160 -5.14 9.43 -19.39
C GLU A 160 -6.06 8.79 -20.45
N SER A 161 -5.60 7.73 -21.10
CA SER A 161 -6.31 7.00 -22.15
C SER A 161 -5.75 5.58 -22.30
N GLU A 162 -6.44 4.74 -23.08
CA GLU A 162 -5.94 3.38 -23.39
C GLU A 162 -4.56 3.40 -24.06
N ALA A 163 -4.31 4.36 -24.95
CA ALA A 163 -3.01 4.54 -25.61
C ALA A 163 -1.89 4.95 -24.63
N ASP A 164 -2.25 5.58 -23.51
CA ASP A 164 -1.33 6.02 -22.46
C ASP A 164 -0.97 4.90 -21.46
N LEU A 165 -1.77 3.83 -21.41
CA LEU A 165 -1.61 2.72 -20.47
C LEU A 165 -0.18 2.13 -20.45
N PRO A 166 0.48 1.85 -21.60
CA PRO A 166 1.84 1.31 -21.59
C PRO A 166 2.86 2.25 -20.94
N ALA A 167 2.71 3.58 -21.17
CA ALA A 167 3.58 4.59 -20.58
C ALA A 167 3.35 4.72 -19.06
N ALA A 168 2.09 4.72 -18.64
CA ALA A 168 1.70 4.69 -17.23
C ALA A 168 2.28 3.47 -16.51
N TYR A 169 2.17 2.31 -17.13
CA TYR A 169 2.66 1.05 -16.57
C TYR A 169 4.18 1.00 -16.48
N ALA A 170 4.88 1.44 -17.54
CA ALA A 170 6.34 1.54 -17.52
C ALA A 170 6.83 2.47 -16.39
N LEU A 171 6.13 3.57 -16.12
CA LEU A 171 6.41 4.44 -14.99
C LEU A 171 6.12 3.74 -13.66
N ALA A 172 4.95 3.11 -13.50
CA ALA A 172 4.55 2.43 -12.28
C ALA A 172 5.55 1.34 -11.85
N ARG A 173 6.10 0.58 -12.81
CA ARG A 173 7.12 -0.47 -12.57
C ARG A 173 8.46 0.04 -12.05
N ARG A 174 8.75 1.33 -12.25
CA ARG A 174 9.98 1.97 -11.75
C ARG A 174 9.83 2.43 -10.30
N ILE A 175 8.64 2.43 -9.72
CA ILE A 175 8.45 2.66 -8.29
C ILE A 175 8.78 1.36 -7.54
N GLN A 176 9.84 1.37 -6.75
CA GLN A 176 10.42 0.14 -6.18
C GLN A 176 10.86 0.32 -4.73
N LEU A 177 10.89 -0.79 -4.00
CA LEU A 177 11.47 -0.88 -2.66
C LEU A 177 12.81 -1.61 -2.74
N SER A 178 13.78 -1.16 -1.98
CA SER A 178 15.07 -1.82 -1.79
C SER A 178 15.52 -1.74 -0.33
N PRO A 179 16.26 -2.73 0.20
CA PRO A 179 16.87 -2.60 1.53
C PRO A 179 17.92 -1.50 1.56
N LEU A 180 17.99 -0.73 2.66
CA LEU A 180 19.00 0.33 2.82
C LEU A 180 20.45 -0.18 2.64
N ASN A 181 20.73 -1.41 3.06
CA ASN A 181 22.09 -1.98 3.08
C ASN A 181 22.58 -2.52 1.72
N ARG A 182 21.84 -2.32 0.62
CA ARG A 182 22.20 -2.82 -0.71
C ARG A 182 22.72 -1.72 -1.66
N GLN A 183 23.32 -0.67 -1.10
CA GLN A 183 24.06 0.35 -1.87
C GLN A 183 25.52 -0.05 -2.04
#